data_AF-A0A8H6U9V9-F1
#
_entry.id   AF-A0A8H6U9V9-F1
#
_cell.length_a   1.000
_cell.length_b   1.000
_cell.length_c   1.000
_cell.angle_alpha   90.00
_cell.angle_beta   90.00
_cell.angle_gamma   90.00
#
_symmetry.space_group_name_H-M   'P 1'
#
loop_
_entity.id
_entity.type
_entity.pdbx_description
1 polymer ?
#
loop_
_entity_poly.entity_id
_entity_poly.type
_entity_poly.pdbx_seq_one_letter_code
_entity_poly.pdbx_strand_id
1 'polypeptide(L)'
;MDTSTALVGCSTLLRSGTGSRIPRDDPGVRYAKRNFEQALKILDERLTKYTWLAGEEFTAADVMNVFTLTTARLFFGYSLTGYDGILPYLRRVTMREVYQRAMGRGILGWFR
;
A
#
# COMPACT_ATOMS: atom_id res chain seq x y z
N MET A 1 -20.80 0.59 22.36
CA MET A 1 -19.66 0.53 21.43
C MET A 1 -19.37 1.95 21.01
N ASP A 2 -18.36 2.56 21.63
CA ASP A 2 -18.06 3.98 21.51
C ASP A 2 -17.12 4.21 20.32
N THR A 3 -17.50 5.12 19.44
CA THR A 3 -16.81 5.53 18.21
C THR A 3 -15.41 6.11 18.47
N SER A 4 -15.09 6.42 19.72
CA SER A 4 -13.79 6.93 20.16
C SER A 4 -12.63 5.93 19.97
N THR A 5 -12.87 4.62 20.09
CA THR A 5 -11.80 3.60 19.99
C THR A 5 -11.27 3.39 18.56
N ALA A 6 -12.08 3.71 17.54
CA ALA A 6 -11.70 3.51 16.13
C ALA A 6 -10.69 4.54 15.63
N LEU A 7 -10.69 5.76 16.19
CA LEU A 7 -9.81 6.85 15.78
C LEU A 7 -8.40 6.77 16.39
N VAL A 8 -8.26 6.09 17.54
CA VAL A 8 -6.95 5.84 18.18
C VAL A 8 -6.11 4.86 17.35
N GLY A 9 -6.75 3.96 16.60
CA GLY A 9 -6.05 2.96 15.77
C GLY A 9 -5.26 3.56 14.59
N CYS A 10 -5.68 4.71 14.05
CA CYS A 10 -5.08 5.29 12.85
C CYS A 10 -4.00 6.34 13.16
N SER A 11 -4.07 7.05 14.30
CA SER A 11 -3.05 8.04 14.67
C SER A 11 -1.81 7.44 15.36
N THR A 12 -1.89 6.19 15.83
CA THR A 12 -0.78 5.55 16.56
C THR A 12 0.35 5.04 15.64
N LEU A 13 0.13 4.99 14.32
CA LEU A 13 1.17 4.63 13.34
C LEU A 13 2.28 5.67 13.19
N LEU A 14 2.06 6.93 13.62
CA LEU A 14 3.03 8.03 13.45
C LEU A 14 3.64 8.56 14.76
N ARG A 15 3.36 7.94 15.92
CA ARG A 15 3.90 8.38 17.22
C ARG A 15 4.81 7.35 17.88
N SER A 16 5.65 6.68 17.10
CA SER A 16 6.75 5.82 17.59
C SER A 16 7.97 6.61 18.09
N GLY A 17 7.73 7.71 18.81
CA GLY A 17 8.77 8.55 19.42
C GLY A 17 8.93 8.36 20.93
N THR A 18 8.08 7.57 21.60
CA THR A 18 8.19 7.34 23.05
C THR A 18 7.77 5.91 23.44
N GLY A 19 8.75 5.05 23.65
CA GLY A 19 8.81 4.13 24.80
C GLY A 19 7.79 2.98 24.97
N SER A 20 6.72 2.84 24.18
CA SER A 20 5.87 1.65 24.26
C SER A 20 6.25 0.64 23.18
N ARG A 21 6.93 -0.44 23.58
CA ARG A 21 7.10 -1.63 22.74
C ARG A 21 5.72 -2.27 22.59
N ILE A 22 4.94 -1.85 21.57
CA ILE A 22 3.65 -2.47 21.26
C ILE A 22 3.90 -3.98 21.08
N PRO A 23 3.27 -4.84 21.90
CA PRO A 23 3.42 -6.28 21.76
C PRO A 23 2.99 -6.71 20.36
N ARG A 24 3.75 -7.61 19.71
CA ARG A 24 3.41 -8.14 18.38
C ARG A 24 2.03 -8.80 18.31
N ASP A 25 1.48 -9.21 19.45
CA ASP A 25 0.15 -9.84 19.58
C ASP A 25 -0.94 -8.84 20.03
N ASP A 26 -0.72 -7.54 19.85
CA ASP A 26 -1.76 -6.54 20.09
C ASP A 26 -2.97 -6.77 19.16
N PRO A 27 -4.21 -6.85 19.67
CA PRO A 27 -5.40 -7.06 18.87
C PRO A 27 -5.59 -6.03 17.75
N GLY A 28 -5.19 -4.77 17.98
CA GLY A 28 -5.25 -3.71 16.99
C GLY A 28 -4.28 -3.93 15.83
N VAL A 29 -3.05 -4.36 16.12
CA VAL A 29 -2.06 -4.72 15.09
C VAL A 29 -2.55 -5.90 14.25
N ARG A 30 -3.15 -6.93 14.87
CA ARG A 30 -3.72 -8.08 14.15
C ARG A 30 -4.88 -7.67 13.25
N TYR A 31 -5.77 -6.81 13.74
CA TYR A 31 -6.90 -6.31 12.97
C TYR A 31 -6.44 -5.49 11.76
N ALA A 32 -5.47 -4.58 11.95
CA ALA A 32 -4.89 -3.77 10.89
C ALA A 32 -4.22 -4.65 9.81
N LYS A 33 -3.42 -5.64 10.21
CA LYS A 33 -2.77 -6.60 9.29
C LYS A 33 -3.81 -7.37 8.47
N ARG A 34 -4.85 -7.90 9.12
CA ARG A 34 -5.93 -8.65 8.44
C ARG A 34 -6.65 -7.79 7.42
N ASN A 35 -7.02 -6.56 7.78
CA ASN A 35 -7.74 -5.66 6.88
C ASN A 35 -6.85 -5.23 5.70
N PHE A 36 -5.56 -5.04 5.94
CA PHE A 36 -4.60 -4.73 4.88
C PHE A 36 -4.46 -5.89 3.88
N GLU A 37 -4.30 -7.12 4.38
CA GLU A 37 -4.26 -8.33 3.53
C GLU A 37 -5.56 -8.50 2.72
N GLN A 38 -6.71 -8.22 3.33
CA GLN A 38 -8.00 -8.24 2.64
C GLN A 38 -8.08 -7.17 1.54
N ALA A 39 -7.59 -5.96 1.80
CA ALA A 39 -7.56 -4.90 0.80
C ALA A 39 -6.67 -5.28 -0.40
N LEU A 40 -5.51 -5.91 -0.16
CA LEU A 40 -4.65 -6.41 -1.24
C LEU A 40 -5.36 -7.47 -2.10
N LYS A 41 -6.11 -8.40 -1.49
CA LYS A 41 -6.90 -9.40 -2.23
C LYS A 41 -7.96 -8.74 -3.12
N ILE A 42 -8.68 -7.75 -2.60
CA ILE A 42 -9.70 -7.02 -3.37
C ILE A 42 -9.06 -6.30 -4.57
N LEU A 43 -7.91 -5.65 -4.37
CA LEU A 43 -7.17 -5.00 -5.46
C LEU A 43 -6.72 -6.01 -6.52
N ASP A 44 -6.21 -7.16 -6.09
CA ASP A 44 -5.76 -8.22 -7.00
C ASP A 44 -6.91 -8.81 -7.83
N GLU A 45 -8.02 -9.17 -7.18
CA GLU A 45 -9.23 -9.64 -7.86
C GLU A 45 -9.80 -8.62 -8.84
N ARG A 46 -9.65 -7.32 -8.55
CA ARG A 46 -10.04 -6.26 -9.48
C ARG A 46 -9.10 -6.21 -10.68
N LEU A 47 -7.78 -6.27 -10.44
CA LEU A 47 -6.75 -6.14 -11.48
C LEU A 47 -6.57 -7.41 -12.34
N THR A 48 -7.09 -8.56 -11.90
CA THR A 48 -7.22 -9.74 -12.77
C THR A 48 -8.31 -9.56 -13.83
N LYS A 49 -9.29 -8.69 -13.60
CA LYS A 49 -10.45 -8.48 -14.48
C LYS A 49 -10.34 -7.22 -15.35
N TYR A 50 -9.58 -6.23 -14.91
CA TYR A 50 -9.50 -4.92 -15.56
C TYR A 50 -8.06 -4.45 -15.68
N THR A 51 -7.78 -3.67 -16.72
CA THR A 51 -6.43 -3.13 -17.00
C THR A 51 -5.92 -2.20 -15.89
N TRP A 52 -6.80 -1.38 -15.34
CA TRP A 52 -6.56 -0.40 -14.28
C TRP A 52 -7.65 -0.48 -13.21
N LEU A 53 -7.45 0.18 -12.07
CA LEU A 53 -8.39 0.10 -10.95
C LEU A 53 -9.79 0.61 -11.32
N ALA A 54 -9.87 1.65 -12.15
CA ALA A 54 -11.12 2.23 -12.62
C ALA A 54 -11.71 1.55 -13.87
N GLY A 55 -11.06 0.50 -14.42
CA GLY A 55 -11.49 -0.16 -15.66
C GLY A 55 -10.39 -0.11 -16.72
N GLU A 56 -10.70 0.44 -17.90
CA GLU A 56 -9.75 0.51 -19.02
C GLU A 56 -8.88 1.77 -19.05
N GLU A 57 -9.20 2.76 -18.24
CA GLU A 57 -8.47 4.04 -18.18
C GLU A 57 -7.63 4.16 -16.91
N PHE A 58 -6.44 4.76 -17.05
CA PHE A 58 -5.57 5.07 -15.92
C PHE A 58 -6.08 6.32 -15.21
N THR A 59 -6.24 6.25 -13.89
CA THR A 59 -6.88 7.32 -13.10
C THR A 59 -6.13 7.64 -11.81
N ALA A 60 -6.66 8.61 -11.05
CA ALA A 60 -6.18 8.92 -9.72
C ALA A 60 -6.19 7.71 -8.77
N ALA A 61 -7.09 6.75 -8.96
CA ALA A 61 -7.13 5.53 -8.16
C ALA A 61 -5.81 4.76 -8.27
N ASP A 62 -5.25 4.65 -9.48
CA ASP A 62 -3.97 3.98 -9.73
C ASP A 62 -2.82 4.75 -9.10
N VAL A 63 -2.77 6.08 -9.30
CA VAL A 63 -1.75 6.96 -8.72
C VAL A 63 -1.68 6.83 -7.21
N MET A 64 -2.83 6.84 -6.52
CA MET A 64 -2.90 6.72 -5.06
C MET A 64 -2.43 5.36 -4.56
N ASN A 65 -2.79 4.27 -5.25
CA ASN A 65 -2.47 2.91 -4.80
C ASN A 65 -1.04 2.46 -5.14
N VAL A 66 -0.41 3.05 -6.15
CA VAL A 66 0.96 2.68 -6.57
C VAL A 66 1.98 2.89 -5.45
N PHE A 67 1.85 3.97 -4.65
CA PHE A 67 2.73 4.18 -3.50
C PHE A 67 2.67 3.01 -2.52
N THR A 68 1.45 2.59 -2.16
CA THR A 68 1.20 1.45 -1.29
C THR A 68 1.80 0.18 -1.90
N LEU A 69 1.64 -0.07 -3.19
CA LEU A 69 2.12 -1.32 -3.79
C LEU A 69 3.64 -1.34 -4.06
N THR A 70 4.33 -0.20 -3.93
CA THR A 70 5.77 -0.07 -4.20
C THR A 70 6.55 0.38 -2.97
N THR A 71 6.51 1.67 -2.67
CA THR A 71 7.40 2.34 -1.70
C THR A 71 7.02 1.99 -0.26
N ALA A 72 5.73 1.86 0.05
CA ALA A 72 5.28 1.50 1.40
C ALA A 72 5.84 0.15 1.89
N ARG A 73 6.20 -0.75 0.97
CA ARG A 73 6.84 -2.03 1.28
C ARG A 73 8.20 -1.88 1.97
N LEU A 74 8.90 -0.77 1.71
CA LEU A 74 10.17 -0.45 2.37
C LEU A 74 9.99 -0.14 3.87
N PHE A 75 8.80 0.30 4.28
CA PHE A 75 8.49 0.67 5.66
C PHE A 75 7.76 -0.43 6.43
N PHE A 76 6.81 -1.13 5.79
CA PHE A 76 5.89 -2.04 6.50
C PHE A 76 6.12 -3.54 6.24
N GLY A 77 7.13 -3.91 5.45
CA GLY A 77 7.61 -5.29 5.33
C GLY A 77 6.54 -6.34 4.97
N TYR A 78 5.99 -6.27 3.75
CA TYR A 78 5.08 -7.29 3.22
C TYR A 78 5.43 -7.72 1.79
N SER A 79 5.03 -8.95 1.47
CA SER A 79 5.23 -9.54 0.16
C SER A 79 4.01 -9.36 -0.74
N LEU A 80 4.27 -9.24 -2.04
CA LEU A 80 3.25 -9.30 -3.09
C LEU A 80 3.31 -10.63 -3.88
N THR A 81 4.06 -11.62 -3.41
CA THR A 81 4.08 -12.97 -4.00
C THR A 81 2.67 -13.57 -3.99
N GLY A 82 2.22 -14.09 -5.14
CA GLY A 82 0.91 -14.73 -5.30
C GLY A 82 -0.25 -13.79 -5.60
N TYR A 83 0.01 -12.48 -5.79
CA TYR A 83 -0.98 -11.53 -6.30
C TYR A 83 -0.80 -11.35 -7.81
N ASP A 84 -1.45 -12.23 -8.57
CA ASP A 84 -1.25 -12.39 -10.02
C ASP A 84 -1.85 -11.24 -10.85
N GLY A 85 -2.79 -10.47 -10.31
CA GLY A 85 -3.30 -9.24 -10.92
C GLY A 85 -2.41 -8.01 -10.61
N ILE A 86 -1.91 -7.91 -9.38
CA ILE A 86 -1.08 -6.78 -8.92
C ILE A 86 0.28 -6.77 -9.63
N LEU A 87 0.94 -7.91 -9.81
CA LEU A 87 2.30 -7.95 -10.37
C LEU A 87 2.36 -7.44 -11.84
N PRO A 88 1.50 -7.87 -12.78
CA PRO A 88 1.43 -7.32 -14.12
C PRO A 88 0.99 -5.85 -14.13
N TYR A 89 0.06 -5.47 -13.26
CA TYR A 89 -0.35 -4.07 -13.08
C TYR A 89 0.84 -3.18 -12.71
N LEU A 90 1.65 -3.57 -11.73
CA LEU A 90 2.85 -2.82 -11.33
C LEU A 90 3.88 -2.74 -12.45
N ARG A 91 4.08 -3.83 -13.21
CA ARG A 91 4.94 -3.79 -14.40
C ARG A 91 4.44 -2.73 -15.40
N ARG A 92 3.13 -2.68 -15.65
CA ARG A 92 2.52 -1.69 -16.55
C ARG A 92 2.69 -0.27 -16.07
N VAL A 93 2.46 0.00 -14.78
CA VAL A 93 2.66 1.33 -14.17
C VAL A 93 4.12 1.75 -14.29
N THR A 94 5.04 0.88 -13.90
CA THR A 94 6.47 1.21 -13.84
C THR A 94 7.09 1.45 -15.21
N MET A 95 6.54 0.85 -16.28
CA MET A 95 6.98 1.11 -17.65
C MET A 95 6.55 2.48 -18.20
N ARG A 96 5.62 3.19 -17.54
CA ARG A 96 5.19 4.52 -18.00
C ARG A 96 6.33 5.53 -17.87
N GLU A 97 6.59 6.27 -18.94
CA GLU A 97 7.65 7.29 -18.98
C GLU A 97 7.52 8.32 -17.86
N VAL A 98 6.29 8.77 -17.59
CA VAL A 98 5.99 9.72 -16.49
C VAL A 98 6.35 9.16 -15.11
N TYR A 99 6.16 7.86 -14.90
CA TYR A 99 6.53 7.19 -13.65
C TYR A 99 8.05 7.13 -13.52
N GLN A 100 8.76 6.73 -14.58
CA GLN A 100 10.24 6.70 -14.59
C GLN A 100 10.84 8.09 -14.33
N ARG A 101 10.29 9.13 -14.96
CA ARG A 101 10.69 10.52 -14.72
C ARG A 101 10.45 10.95 -13.27
N ALA A 102 9.29 10.59 -12.70
CA ALA A 102 8.99 10.88 -11.30
C ALA A 102 9.95 10.17 -10.34
N MET A 103 10.25 8.89 -10.58
CA MET A 103 11.21 8.13 -9.75
C MET A 103 12.63 8.68 -9.84
N GLY A 104 13.06 9.18 -11.01
CA GLY A 104 14.36 9.83 -11.17
C GLY A 104 14.52 11.15 -10.42
N ARG A 105 13.42 11.78 -9.97
CA ARG A 105 13.41 13.05 -9.22
C ARG A 105 12.87 12.92 -7.79
N GLY A 106 12.29 11.77 -7.44
CA GLY A 106 11.66 11.54 -6.15
C GLY A 106 12.65 11.23 -5.03
N ILE A 107 12.14 10.95 -3.83
CA ILE A 107 12.95 10.63 -2.62
C ILE A 107 14.00 9.52 -2.86
N LEU A 108 13.73 8.59 -3.78
CA LEU A 108 14.68 7.52 -4.15
C LEU A 108 15.77 8.00 -5.11
N GLY A 109 15.52 9.05 -5.90
CA GLY A 109 16.53 9.72 -6.73
C GLY A 109 17.56 10.54 -5.93
N TRP A 110 17.25 10.89 -4.68
CA TRP A 110 18.20 11.57 -3.77
C TRP A 110 19.32 10.65 -3.24
N PHE A 111 19.18 9.33 -3.39
CA PHE A 111 20.17 8.34 -2.93
C PHE A 111 21.07 7.80 -4.06
N ARG A 112 21.09 8.45 -5.22
CA ARG A 112 21.99 8.16 -6.33
C ARG A 112 23.03 9.27 -6.46
#